data_AF-A0AAU3B0J2-F1
#
_entry.id   AF-A0AAU3B0J2-F1
#
_cell.length_a   1.000
_cell.length_b   1.000
_cell.length_c   1.000
_cell.angle_alpha   90.00
_cell.angle_beta   90.00
_cell.angle_gamma   90.00
#
_symmetry.space_group_name_H-M   'P 1'
#
loop_
_entity.id
_entity.type
_entity.pdbx_description
1 polymer ?
#
loop_
_entity_poly.entity_id
_entity_poly.type
_entity_poly.pdbx_seq_one_letter_code
_entity_poly.pdbx_strand_id
1 'polypeptide(L)'
;MAAELDIQLSVGSAGQCWGNALAESFFATTKRELLDTTVWSSRATARTAIFDFIEGWYNLHRLHSSLGYRSPADYETPLTA
;
A
#
# COMPACT_ATOMS: atom_id res chain seq x y z
N MET A 1 7.56 -21.94 -9.36
CA MET A 1 6.29 -21.47 -8.78
C MET A 1 5.72 -20.26 -9.51
N ALA A 2 6.37 -19.09 -9.55
CA ALA A 2 5.82 -17.90 -10.24
C ALA A 2 5.68 -18.09 -11.77
N ALA A 3 6.70 -18.65 -12.42
CA ALA A 3 6.67 -18.98 -13.85
C ALA A 3 5.64 -20.06 -14.20
N GLU A 4 5.26 -20.92 -13.26
CA GLU A 4 4.22 -21.95 -13.46
C GLU A 4 2.80 -21.37 -13.37
N LEU A 5 2.67 -20.15 -12.83
CA LEU A 5 1.40 -19.42 -12.67
C LEU A 5 1.28 -18.24 -13.65
N ASP A 6 2.20 -18.12 -14.62
CA ASP A 6 2.29 -16.98 -15.54
C ASP A 6 2.38 -15.61 -14.83
N ILE A 7 3.00 -15.60 -13.64
CA ILE A 7 3.20 -14.37 -12.85
C ILE A 7 4.58 -13.81 -13.14
N GLN A 8 4.62 -12.60 -13.72
CA GLN A 8 5.85 -11.83 -13.83
C GLN A 8 6.19 -11.22 -12.47
N LEU A 9 7.37 -11.58 -11.93
CA LEU A 9 7.85 -11.01 -10.67
C LEU A 9 8.21 -9.53 -10.87
N SER A 10 7.72 -8.69 -9.96
CA SER A 10 8.12 -7.27 -9.89
C SER A 10 9.48 -7.15 -9.20
N VAL A 11 10.52 -7.69 -9.81
CA VAL A 11 11.92 -7.48 -9.41
C VAL A 11 12.58 -6.58 -10.46
N GLY A 12 12.98 -5.38 -10.05
CA GLY A 12 13.77 -4.51 -10.91
C GLY A 12 15.14 -5.16 -11.19
N SER A 13 15.73 -4.88 -12.36
CA SER A 13 17.15 -5.16 -12.57
C SER A 13 17.98 -4.39 -11.54
N ALA A 14 19.15 -4.90 -11.16
CA ALA A 14 20.06 -4.18 -10.26
C ALA A 14 20.27 -2.74 -10.77
N GLY A 15 19.92 -1.75 -9.94
CA GLY A 15 19.98 -0.32 -10.30
C GLY A 15 18.68 0.30 -10.83
N GLN A 16 17.58 -0.44 -10.95
CA GLN A 16 16.27 0.08 -11.33
C GLN A 16 15.29 0.05 -10.14
N CYS A 17 15.14 1.19 -9.45
CA CYS A 17 14.29 1.33 -8.25
C CYS A 17 12.79 1.47 -8.55
N TRP A 18 12.41 1.79 -9.79
CA TRP A 18 11.01 2.11 -10.14
C TRP A 18 10.04 0.95 -9.96
N GLY A 19 10.49 -0.30 -10.16
CA GLY A 19 9.63 -1.49 -10.05
C GLY A 19 9.09 -1.77 -8.63
N ASN A 20 9.78 -1.28 -7.60
CA ASN A 20 9.36 -1.44 -6.20
C ASN A 20 8.89 -0.14 -5.54
N ALA A 21 9.01 1.00 -6.23
CA ALA A 21 8.78 2.33 -5.65
C ALA A 21 7.37 2.51 -5.05
N LEU A 22 6.35 1.90 -5.66
CA LEU A 22 4.98 1.93 -5.14
C LEU A 22 4.84 1.15 -3.83
N ALA A 23 5.39 -0.06 -3.78
CA ALA A 23 5.37 -0.89 -2.58
C ALA A 23 6.20 -0.22 -1.46
N GLU A 24 7.37 0.35 -1.78
CA GLU A 24 8.21 1.09 -0.84
C GLU A 24 7.46 2.30 -0.26
N SER A 25 6.76 3.06 -1.10
CA SER A 25 5.97 4.22 -0.66
C SER A 25 4.81 3.80 0.25
N PHE A 26 4.15 2.68 -0.04
CA PHE A 26 3.14 2.09 0.84
C PHE A 26 3.73 1.70 2.19
N PHE A 27 4.83 0.93 2.21
CA PHE A 27 5.44 0.51 3.48
C PHE A 27 5.99 1.67 4.29
N ALA A 28 6.58 2.68 3.64
CA ALA A 28 7.05 3.89 4.32
C ALA A 28 5.88 4.64 4.97
N THR A 29 4.76 4.76 4.27
CA THR A 29 3.52 5.37 4.78
C THR A 29 3.01 4.61 6.01
N THR A 30 2.80 3.29 5.89
CA THR A 30 2.27 2.46 6.98
C THR A 30 3.16 2.49 8.21
N LYS A 31 4.48 2.50 8.06
CA LYS A 31 5.38 2.67 9.20
C LYS A 31 5.21 4.03 9.86
N ARG A 32 5.36 5.10 9.07
CA ARG A 32 5.39 6.47 9.58
C ARG A 32 4.07 6.91 10.21
N GLU A 33 2.94 6.56 9.59
CA GLU A 33 1.62 7.08 9.94
C GLU A 33 0.87 6.15 10.92
N LEU A 34 1.28 4.87 11.04
CA LEU A 34 0.66 3.90 11.95
C LEU A 34 1.67 3.29 12.93
N LEU A 35 2.64 2.53 12.43
CA LEU A 35 3.42 1.64 13.30
C LEU A 35 4.37 2.37 14.25
N ASP A 36 4.97 3.47 13.80
CA ASP A 36 5.94 4.25 14.56
C ASP A 36 5.29 5.25 15.53
N THR A 37 3.96 5.36 15.51
CA THR A 37 3.19 6.31 16.33
C THR A 37 2.92 5.82 17.76
N THR A 38 3.04 4.51 18.00
CA THR A 38 2.70 3.90 19.29
C THR A 38 3.49 2.63 19.55
N VAL A 39 3.56 2.22 20.82
CA VAL A 39 4.13 0.94 21.22
C VAL A 39 3.04 -0.12 21.25
N TRP A 40 3.25 -1.20 20.51
CA TRP A 40 2.28 -2.28 20.38
C TRP A 40 2.43 -3.31 21.49
N SER A 41 1.35 -3.62 22.19
CA SER A 41 1.33 -4.64 23.26
C SER A 41 1.46 -6.07 22.72
N SER A 42 1.00 -6.31 21.49
CA SER A 42 1.08 -7.61 20.84
C SER A 42 1.09 -7.50 19.32
N ARG A 43 1.58 -8.55 18.66
CA ARG A 43 1.49 -8.69 17.19
C ARG A 43 0.04 -8.75 16.70
N ALA A 44 -0.88 -9.30 17.49
CA ALA A 44 -2.28 -9.42 17.12
C ALA A 44 -2.96 -8.04 17.06
N THR A 45 -2.67 -7.18 18.04
CA THR A 45 -3.15 -5.79 18.06
C THR A 45 -2.60 -5.00 16.88
N ALA A 46 -1.30 -5.10 16.62
CA ALA A 46 -0.67 -4.45 15.46
C ALA A 46 -1.28 -4.92 14.14
N ARG A 47 -1.55 -6.23 13.99
CA ARG A 47 -2.18 -6.78 12.79
C ARG A 47 -3.59 -6.23 12.56
N THR A 48 -4.38 -6.12 13.62
CA THR A 48 -5.74 -5.55 13.56
C THR A 48 -5.67 -4.09 13.13
N ALA A 49 -4.78 -3.32 13.75
CA ALA A 49 -4.62 -1.91 13.39
C ALA A 49 -4.10 -1.71 11.96
N ILE A 50 -3.22 -2.58 11.46
CA ILE A 50 -2.79 -2.56 10.05
C ILE A 50 -3.98 -2.82 9.13
N PHE A 51 -4.84 -3.78 9.46
CA PHE A 51 -6.04 -4.05 8.67
C PHE A 51 -6.97 -2.84 8.64
N ASP A 52 -7.30 -2.27 9.81
CA ASP A 52 -8.16 -1.09 9.93
C ASP A 52 -7.55 0.12 9.20
N PHE A 53 -6.23 0.27 9.26
CA PHE A 53 -5.54 1.33 8.53
C PHE A 53 -5.65 1.14 7.02
N ILE A 54 -5.47 -0.07 6.49
CA ILE A 54 -5.52 -0.33 5.06
C ILE A 54 -6.95 -0.18 4.53
N GLU A 55 -7.88 -0.92 5.11
CA GLU A 55 -9.26 -1.02 4.62
C GLU A 55 -10.14 0.15 5.07
N GLY A 56 -9.90 0.69 6.26
CA GLY A 56 -10.70 1.78 6.82
C GLY A 56 -10.22 3.17 6.43
N TRP A 57 -8.92 3.35 6.14
CA TRP A 57 -8.35 4.67 5.90
C TRP A 57 -7.56 4.80 4.61
N TYR A 58 -6.56 3.96 4.38
CA TYR A 58 -5.64 4.10 3.24
C TYR A 58 -6.37 3.96 1.90
N ASN A 59 -7.11 2.87 1.71
CA ASN A 59 -7.80 2.61 0.44
C ASN A 59 -8.98 3.55 0.22
N LEU A 60 -9.70 3.92 1.28
CA LEU A 60 -10.94 4.69 1.18
C LEU A 60 -10.73 6.21 1.20
N HIS A 61 -9.75 6.72 1.94
CA HIS A 61 -9.69 8.15 2.29
C HIS A 61 -8.34 8.81 1.99
N ARG A 62 -7.24 8.07 1.94
CA ARG A 62 -5.92 8.68 1.79
C ARG A 62 -5.71 9.23 0.39
N LEU A 63 -5.37 10.51 0.28
CA LEU A 63 -5.12 11.14 -1.03
C LEU A 63 -3.71 10.86 -1.52
N HIS A 64 -3.60 10.44 -2.79
CA HIS A 64 -2.32 10.21 -3.45
C HIS A 64 -2.08 11.25 -4.55
N SER A 65 -0.96 11.98 -4.48
CA SER A 65 -0.59 12.96 -5.51
C SER A 65 -0.46 12.32 -6.90
N SER A 66 0.04 11.08 -6.97
CA SER A 66 0.12 10.29 -8.20
C SER A 66 -1.23 9.90 -8.79
N LEU A 67 -2.31 9.94 -8.00
CA LEU A 67 -3.69 9.64 -8.43
C LEU A 67 -4.52 10.90 -8.71
N GLY A 68 -3.88 12.07 -8.73
CA GLY A 68 -4.56 13.37 -8.85
C GLY A 68 -5.27 13.78 -7.56
N TYR A 69 -4.67 13.48 -6.40
CA TYR A 69 -5.25 13.72 -5.08
C TYR A 69 -6.61 13.03 -4.88
N ARG A 70 -6.69 11.76 -5.31
CA ARG A 70 -7.81 10.85 -5.06
C ARG A 70 -7.37 9.71 -4.15
N SER A 71 -8.33 9.09 -3.47
CA SER A 71 -8.09 7.82 -2.78
C SER A 71 -7.96 6.67 -3.79
N PRO A 72 -7.32 5.55 -3.42
CA PRO A 72 -7.29 4.36 -4.26
C PRO A 72 -8.69 3.91 -4.70
N ALA A 73 -9.67 3.86 -3.78
CA ALA A 73 -11.05 3.50 -4.10
C ALA A 73 -11.71 4.49 -5.08
N ASP A 74 -11.51 5.80 -4.88
CA ASP A 74 -12.06 6.82 -5.78
C ASP A 74 -11.41 6.77 -7.17
N TYR A 75 -10.12 6.41 -7.23
CA TYR A 75 -9.40 6.29 -8.48
C TYR A 75 -9.85 5.06 -9.29
N GLU A 76 -10.12 3.94 -8.60
CA GLU A 76 -10.58 2.69 -9.22
C GLU A 76 -12.09 2.68 -9.53
N THR A 77 -12.85 3.61 -8.98
CA THR A 77 -14.26 3.76 -9.33
C THR A 77 -14.36 4.08 -10.82
N PRO A 78 -15.04 3.23 -11.62
CA PRO A 78 -15.18 3.48 -13.05
C PRO A 78 -15.85 4.84 -13.26
N LEU A 79 -15.33 5.63 -14.20
CA LEU A 79 -16.00 6.82 -14.70
C LEU A 79 -17.28 6.35 -15.43
N THR A 80 -18.35 6.08 -14.69
CA THR A 80 -19.69 5.93 -15.27
C THR A 80 -20.17 7.31 -15.68
N ALA A 81 -19.94 7.65 -16.95
CA ALA A 81 -20.69 8.65 -17.71
C ALA A 81 -20.79 8.18 -19.17
#